data_AF-A0A971EJ78-F1
#
_entry.id   AF-A0A971EJ78-F1
#
_cell.length_a   1.000
_cell.length_b   1.000
_cell.length_c   1.000
_cell.angle_alpha   90.00
_cell.angle_beta   90.00
_cell.angle_gamma   90.00
#
_symmetry.space_group_name_H-M   'P 1'
#
loop_
_entity.id
_entity.type
_entity.pdbx_description
1 polymer ?
#
loop_
_entity_poly.entity_id
_entity_poly.type
_entity_poly.pdbx_seq_one_letter_code
_entity_poly.pdbx_strand_id
1 'polypeptide(L)'
;MLAVSEQGRSISPNLNPANVDQTRSGVEVWNGATKNGELIKSSDVVLITGTVLVNGTGEDILKAIGVKPFYFYDTTAAGMAAMNEFLRLCPMSK
;
A
#
# COMPACT_ATOMS: atom_id res chain seq x y z
N MET A 1 0.44 1.78 -2.79
CA MET A 1 0.43 0.75 -1.72
C MET A 1 1.69 -0.08 -1.83
N LEU A 2 2.30 -0.49 -0.72
CA LEU A 2 3.43 -1.39 -0.63
C LEU A 2 3.16 -2.40 0.49
N ALA A 3 3.30 -3.68 0.21
CA ALA A 3 3.10 -4.76 1.16
C ALA A 3 4.47 -5.31 1.58
N VAL A 4 4.70 -5.40 2.89
CA VAL A 4 6.00 -5.78 3.46
C VAL A 4 5.81 -6.99 4.36
N SER A 5 6.68 -7.98 4.21
CA SER A 5 6.75 -9.14 5.10
C SER A 5 7.98 -9.09 6.01
N GLU A 6 7.91 -9.72 7.19
CA GLU A 6 9.00 -9.88 8.16
C GLU A 6 10.29 -10.48 7.54
N GLN A 7 10.16 -11.23 6.45
CA GLN A 7 11.29 -11.80 5.70
C GLN A 7 12.03 -10.75 4.84
N GLY A 8 11.70 -9.46 4.98
CA GLY A 8 12.26 -8.36 4.18
C GLY A 8 11.70 -8.27 2.77
N ARG A 9 10.75 -9.13 2.40
CA ARG A 9 10.14 -9.13 1.07
C ARG A 9 9.17 -7.97 0.93
N SER A 10 9.36 -7.19 -0.13
CA SER A 10 8.54 -6.02 -0.45
C SER A 10 7.89 -6.18 -1.81
N ILE A 11 6.57 -6.02 -1.87
CA ILE A 11 5.79 -6.20 -3.10
C ILE A 11 4.85 -5.01 -3.28
N SER A 12 4.85 -4.43 -4.48
CA SER A 12 4.00 -3.30 -4.85
C SER A 12 3.01 -3.72 -5.95
N PRO A 13 1.71 -3.46 -5.82
CA PRO A 13 0.78 -3.63 -6.91
C PRO A 13 0.93 -2.52 -7.95
N ASN A 14 0.73 -2.84 -9.22
CA ASN A 14 0.64 -1.86 -10.31
C ASN A 14 -0.50 -2.24 -11.25
N LEU A 15 -1.21 -1.24 -11.77
CA LEU A 15 -2.32 -1.43 -12.73
C LEU A 15 -1.84 -1.39 -14.18
N ASN A 16 -0.65 -0.84 -14.45
CA ASN A 16 -0.08 -0.86 -15.78
C ASN A 16 0.57 -2.25 -16.02
N PRO A 17 0.03 -3.06 -16.95
CA PRO A 17 0.54 -4.40 -17.21
C PRO A 17 1.99 -4.40 -17.68
N ALA A 18 2.47 -3.31 -18.30
CA ALA A 18 3.86 -3.16 -18.71
C ALA A 18 4.85 -3.05 -17.55
N ASN A 19 4.38 -2.97 -16.29
CA ASN A 19 5.22 -2.96 -15.10
C ASN A 19 5.10 -4.26 -14.28
N VAL A 20 4.13 -5.12 -14.58
CA VAL A 20 3.82 -6.33 -13.80
C VAL A 20 4.89 -7.40 -14.03
N ASP A 21 5.12 -8.23 -13.01
CA ASP A 21 6.11 -9.31 -12.97
C ASP A 21 7.56 -8.84 -13.14
N GLN A 22 7.81 -7.56 -12.87
CA GLN A 22 9.14 -6.97 -12.85
C GLN A 22 9.60 -6.69 -11.42
N THR A 23 10.92 -6.64 -11.24
CA THR A 23 11.52 -6.08 -10.03
C THR A 23 11.96 -4.65 -10.32
N ARG A 24 11.47 -3.68 -9.54
CA ARG A 24 11.84 -2.26 -9.67
C ARG A 24 12.38 -1.78 -8.33
N SER A 25 13.62 -1.30 -8.33
CA SER A 25 14.29 -0.84 -7.10
C SER A 25 14.30 -1.89 -5.98
N GLY A 26 14.45 -3.18 -6.34
CA GLY A 26 14.43 -4.29 -5.38
C GLY A 26 13.04 -4.71 -4.88
N VAL A 27 11.97 -4.10 -5.40
CA VAL A 27 10.58 -4.41 -5.05
C VAL A 27 9.93 -5.18 -6.20
N GLU A 28 9.31 -6.31 -5.89
CA GLU A 28 8.52 -7.07 -6.87
C GLU A 28 7.23 -6.32 -7.20
N VAL A 29 6.84 -6.32 -8.48
CA VAL A 29 5.63 -5.66 -8.94
C VAL A 29 4.58 -6.69 -9.35
N TRP A 30 3.44 -6.69 -8.64
CA TRP A 30 2.34 -7.60 -8.90
C TRP A 30 1.17 -6.89 -9.59
N ASN A 31 0.29 -7.67 -10.23
CA ASN A 31 -0.93 -7.13 -10.83
C ASN A 31 -1.91 -6.64 -9.74
N GLY A 32 -2.09 -5.32 -9.65
CA GLY A 32 -2.98 -4.71 -8.67
C GLY A 32 -4.47 -4.94 -8.89
N ALA A 33 -4.89 -5.33 -10.10
CA ALA A 33 -6.30 -5.60 -10.39
C ALA A 33 -6.76 -6.96 -9.87
N THR A 34 -5.84 -7.93 -9.76
CA THR A 34 -6.18 -9.33 -9.44
C THR A 34 -5.55 -9.83 -8.15
N LYS A 35 -4.40 -9.27 -7.73
CA LYS A 35 -3.61 -9.82 -6.61
C LYS A 35 -3.65 -9.01 -5.31
N ASN A 36 -4.40 -7.90 -5.23
CA ASN A 36 -4.42 -7.07 -4.00
C ASN A 36 -4.79 -7.87 -2.74
N GLY A 37 -5.79 -8.75 -2.80
CA GLY A 37 -6.20 -9.56 -1.66
C GLY A 37 -5.12 -10.58 -1.23
N GLU A 38 -4.46 -11.23 -2.19
CA GLU A 38 -3.35 -12.16 -1.93
C GLU A 38 -2.15 -11.43 -1.34
N LEU A 39 -1.81 -10.27 -1.91
CA LEU A 39 -0.75 -9.39 -1.47
C LEU A 39 -0.92 -8.92 -0.02
N ILE A 40 -2.13 -8.51 0.34
CA ILE A 40 -2.46 -8.09 1.71
C ILE A 40 -2.39 -9.30 2.64
N LYS A 41 -2.83 -10.49 2.20
CA LYS A 41 -2.76 -11.72 3.01
C LYS A 41 -1.32 -12.15 3.28
N SER A 42 -0.41 -12.01 2.32
CA SER A 42 1.00 -12.42 2.42
C SER A 42 1.92 -11.41 3.12
N SER A 43 1.40 -10.25 3.51
CA SER A 43 2.17 -9.21 4.21
C SER A 43 1.87 -9.14 5.70
N ASP A 44 2.86 -8.66 6.43
CA ASP A 44 2.79 -8.42 7.87
C ASP A 44 2.44 -6.96 8.15
N VAL A 45 2.90 -6.04 7.29
CA VAL A 45 2.60 -4.60 7.35
C VAL A 45 2.23 -4.08 5.95
N VAL A 46 1.25 -3.17 5.87
CA VAL A 46 0.86 -2.52 4.61
C VAL A 46 1.09 -1.01 4.67
N LEU A 47 1.83 -0.46 3.71
CA LEU A 47 1.99 0.98 3.50
C LEU A 47 1.03 1.46 2.41
N ILE A 48 0.16 2.40 2.73
CA ILE A 48 -0.89 2.89 1.83
C ILE A 48 -0.51 4.29 1.33
N THR A 49 -0.52 4.49 0.02
CA THR A 49 -0.31 5.82 -0.59
C THR A 49 -1.63 6.57 -0.62
N GLY A 50 -1.62 7.91 -0.52
CA GLY A 50 -2.83 8.74 -0.57
C GLY A 50 -3.64 8.57 -1.85
N THR A 51 -2.99 8.17 -2.95
CA THR A 51 -3.66 7.82 -4.22
C THR A 51 -4.69 6.70 -4.10
N VAL A 52 -4.51 5.78 -3.14
CA VAL A 52 -5.47 4.69 -2.88
C VAL A 52 -6.80 5.24 -2.35
N LEU A 53 -6.75 6.35 -1.59
CA LEU A 53 -7.96 6.97 -1.05
C LEU A 53 -8.76 7.72 -2.13
N VAL A 54 -8.08 8.36 -3.09
CA VAL A 54 -8.77 9.13 -4.14
C VAL A 54 -9.22 8.29 -5.33
N ASN A 55 -8.60 7.12 -5.57
CA ASN A 55 -8.93 6.25 -6.70
C ASN A 55 -10.12 5.31 -6.43
N GLY A 56 -10.87 5.50 -5.34
CA GLY A 56 -12.06 4.72 -5.03
C GLY A 56 -11.81 3.26 -4.59
N THR A 57 -10.55 2.85 -4.43
CA THR A 57 -10.16 1.49 -4.01
C THR A 57 -9.77 1.40 -2.54
N GLY A 58 -9.79 2.52 -1.81
CA GLY A 58 -9.35 2.60 -0.43
C GLY A 58 -10.18 1.77 0.53
N GLU A 59 -11.52 1.78 0.40
CA GLU A 59 -12.39 1.03 1.30
C GLU A 59 -12.20 -0.49 1.18
N ASP A 60 -12.09 -1.01 -0.04
CA ASP A 60 -11.84 -2.43 -0.30
C ASP A 60 -10.47 -2.87 0.23
N ILE A 61 -9.45 -2.02 0.08
CA ILE A 61 -8.12 -2.27 0.62
C ILE A 61 -8.16 -2.29 2.15
N LEU A 62 -8.78 -1.30 2.79
CA LEU A 62 -8.90 -1.24 4.26
C LEU A 62 -9.67 -2.43 4.81
N LYS A 63 -10.77 -2.84 4.17
CA LYS A 63 -11.52 -4.07 4.51
C LYS A 63 -10.64 -5.32 4.38
N ALA A 64 -9.86 -5.43 3.31
CA ALA A 64 -8.97 -6.57 3.09
C ALA A 64 -7.80 -6.64 4.07
N ILE A 65 -7.29 -5.49 4.54
CA ILE A 65 -6.26 -5.38 5.59
C ILE A 65 -6.79 -5.90 6.93
N GLY A 66 -8.05 -5.57 7.25
CA GLY A 66 -8.69 -5.98 8.50
C GLY A 66 -7.96 -5.39 9.71
N VAL A 67 -7.40 -6.25 10.57
CA VAL A 67 -6.71 -5.86 11.81
C VAL A 67 -5.19 -5.75 11.65
N LYS A 68 -4.66 -5.99 10.44
CA LYS A 68 -3.21 -5.91 10.20
C LYS A 68 -2.72 -4.47 10.35
N PRO A 69 -1.50 -4.26 10.86
CA PRO A 69 -0.93 -2.93 10.96
C PRO A 69 -0.76 -2.31 9.57
N PHE A 70 -1.24 -1.08 9.42
CA PHE A 70 -1.05 -0.31 8.21
C PHE A 70 -0.67 1.14 8.52
N TYR A 71 0.02 1.78 7.58
CA TYR A 71 0.46 3.16 7.70
C TYR A 71 0.22 3.89 6.39
N PHE A 72 -0.24 5.13 6.46
CA PHE A 72 -0.21 6.00 5.30
C PHE A 72 1.22 6.51 5.05
N TYR A 73 1.66 6.43 3.80
CA TYR A 73 2.99 6.84 3.37
C TYR A 73 2.86 7.65 2.08
N ASP A 74 3.05 8.97 2.19
CA ASP A 74 3.35 9.97 1.17
C ASP A 74 2.89 11.36 1.68
N THR A 75 3.12 12.39 0.87
CA THR A 75 2.67 13.76 1.16
C THR A 75 1.17 13.91 0.93
N THR A 76 0.63 13.27 -0.11
CA THR A 76 -0.79 13.33 -0.48
C THR A 76 -1.71 12.81 0.63
N ALA A 77 -1.28 11.79 1.37
CA ALA A 77 -2.04 11.22 2.47
C ALA A 77 -1.99 12.07 3.76
N ALA A 78 -1.17 13.11 3.84
CA ALA A 78 -1.00 13.88 5.07
C ALA A 78 -2.33 14.48 5.58
N GLY A 79 -3.09 15.12 4.69
CA GLY A 79 -4.40 15.70 5.04
C GLY A 79 -5.42 14.63 5.43
N MET A 80 -5.50 13.54 4.66
CA MET A 80 -6.45 12.46 4.92
C MET A 80 -6.13 11.70 6.20
N ALA A 81 -4.85 11.41 6.46
CA ALA A 81 -4.42 10.75 7.68
C ALA A 81 -4.72 11.61 8.91
N ALA A 82 -4.51 12.94 8.83
CA ALA A 82 -4.84 13.86 9.92
C ALA A 82 -6.35 13.92 10.20
N MET A 83 -7.21 13.94 9.17
CA MET A 83 -8.67 14.00 9.35
C MET A 83 -9.27 12.70 9.91
N ASN A 84 -8.63 11.55 9.67
CA ASN A 84 -9.15 10.23 10.07
C ASN A 84 -8.33 9.57 11.19
N GLU A 85 -7.41 10.32 11.81
CA GLU A 85 -6.54 9.83 12.89
C GLU A 85 -5.73 8.58 12.53
N PHE A 86 -5.38 8.43 11.25
CA PHE A 86 -4.58 7.28 10.79
C PHE A 86 -3.09 7.47 11.04
N LEU A 87 -2.39 6.37 11.34
CA LEU A 87 -0.93 6.37 11.48
C LEU A 87 -0.26 6.73 10.15
N ARG A 88 0.68 7.66 10.19
CA ARG A 88 1.42 8.16 9.02
C ARG A 88 2.93 7.98 9.18
N LEU A 89 3.57 7.39 8.20
CA LEU A 89 5.02 7.28 8.08
C LEU A 89 5.51 8.25 7.01
N CYS A 90 5.75 9.50 7.37
CA CYS A 90 6.45 10.45 6.48
C CYS A 90 7.15 11.53 7.32
N PRO A 91 8.21 11.19 8.06
CA PRO A 91 8.79 12.07 9.08
C PRO A 91 9.39 13.37 8.52
N MET A 92 9.73 13.37 7.23
CA MET A 92 10.33 14.53 6.55
C MET A 92 9.28 15.45 5.87
N SER A 93 8.02 15.02 5.77
CA SER A 93 6.95 15.84 5.23
C SER A 93 6.23 16.55 6.38
N LYS A 94 6.36 17.88 6.43
CA LYS A 94 5.51 18.73 7.26
C LYS A 94 4.06 18.64 6.82
#